data_AF-A0AAU6GME9-F1
#
_entry.id   AF-A0AAU6GME9-F1
#
_cell.length_a   1.000
_cell.length_b   1.000
_cell.length_c   1.000
_cell.angle_alpha   90.00
_cell.angle_beta   90.00
_cell.angle_gamma   90.00
#
_symmetry.space_group_name_H-M   'P 1'
#
loop_
_entity.id
_entity.type
_entity.pdbx_description
1 polymer ?
#
loop_
_entity_poly.entity_id
_entity_poly.type
_entity_poly.pdbx_seq_one_letter_code
_entity_poly.pdbx_strand_id
1 'polypeptide(L)' 'MATTLDLRREHGPAGAAFWRFGRKDRQNLWEAIGNPRRDAARAHRAQDARRRQAREAAEREAQRPGCEDCGT' A
#
# COMPACT_ATOMS: atom_id res chain seq x y z
N MET A 1 24.87 6.91 3.64
CA MET A 1 24.98 5.44 3.86
C MET A 1 25.11 4.75 2.52
N ALA A 2 25.92 3.69 2.44
CA ALA A 2 26.20 2.97 1.19
C ALA A 2 26.00 1.46 1.35
N THR A 3 25.71 0.80 0.24
CA THR A 3 25.69 -0.67 0.11
C THR A 3 27.13 -1.17 0.00
N THR A 4 27.55 -2.11 0.84
CA THR A 4 28.91 -2.69 0.82
C THR A 4 28.90 -4.20 0.61
N LEU A 5 30.05 -4.78 0.26
CA LEU A 5 30.19 -6.22 0.06
C LEU A 5 30.04 -7.01 1.37
N ASP A 6 30.53 -6.50 2.50
CA ASP A 6 30.43 -7.16 3.81
C ASP A 6 28.97 -7.36 4.22
N LEU A 7 28.15 -6.33 4.04
CA LEU A 7 26.71 -6.38 4.31
C LEU A 7 25.99 -7.39 3.41
N ARG A 8 26.49 -7.58 2.17
CA ARG A 8 25.94 -8.57 1.25
C ARG A 8 26.36 -10.00 1.62
N ARG A 9 27.56 -10.16 2.19
CA ARG A 9 28.03 -11.44 2.73
C ARG A 9 27.26 -11.83 3.98
N GLU A 10 27.02 -10.89 4.88
CA GLU A 10 26.29 -11.09 6.14
C GLU A 10 24.82 -11.46 5.91
N HIS A 11 24.12 -10.69 5.06
CA HIS A 11 22.67 -10.88 4.88
C HIS A 11 22.29 -11.81 3.72
N GLY A 12 23.26 -12.19 2.88
CA GLY A 12 23.03 -13.04 1.72
C GLY A 12 22.25 -12.36 0.58
N PRO A 13 21.91 -13.10 -0.50
CA PRO A 13 21.36 -12.54 -1.73
C PRO A 13 19.94 -11.96 -1.59
N ALA A 14 19.13 -12.48 -0.65
CA ALA A 14 17.77 -12.04 -0.40
C ALA A 14 17.67 -11.07 0.80
N GLY A 15 18.77 -10.81 1.49
CA GLY A 15 18.77 -10.03 2.72
C GLY A 15 18.85 -8.51 2.51
N ALA A 16 18.65 -7.79 3.60
CA ALA A 16 18.54 -6.33 3.64
C ALA A 16 19.90 -5.63 3.57
N ALA A 17 20.54 -5.64 2.40
CA ALA A 17 21.85 -5.02 2.20
C ALA A 17 21.81 -3.66 1.47
N PHE A 18 20.71 -3.35 0.77
CA PHE A 18 20.67 -2.24 -0.18
C PHE A 18 20.10 -0.96 0.43
N TRP A 19 20.84 0.14 0.27
CA TRP A 19 20.36 1.47 0.63
C TRP A 19 19.62 2.12 -0.54
N ARG A 20 18.39 2.59 -0.31
CA ARG A 20 17.60 3.35 -1.27
C ARG A 20 17.30 4.74 -0.73
N PHE A 21 17.56 5.77 -1.53
CA PHE A 21 17.22 7.15 -1.17
C PHE A 21 15.72 7.28 -0.85
N GLY A 22 15.40 7.97 0.25
CA GLY A 22 14.01 8.16 0.71
C GLY A 22 13.40 6.94 1.42
N ARG A 23 14.21 5.99 1.88
CA ARG A 23 13.81 4.91 2.79
C ARG A 23 14.60 5.02 4.10
N LYS A 24 13.96 4.61 5.20
CA LYS A 24 14.55 4.65 6.55
C LYS A 24 15.46 3.45 6.79
N ASP A 25 15.08 2.31 6.24
CA ASP A 25 15.72 1.02 6.46
C ASP A 25 16.42 0.51 5.20
N ARG A 26 17.35 -0.43 5.41
CA ARG A 26 17.96 -1.19 4.32
C ARG A 26 16.93 -2.17 3.78
N GLN A 27 16.93 -2.33 2.46
CA GLN A 27 15.99 -3.18 1.76
C GLN A 27 16.71 -4.37 1.13
N ASN A 28 15.95 -5.41 0.82
CA ASN A 28 16.43 -6.41 -0.14
C ASN A 28 16.50 -5.82 -1.55
N LEU A 29 17.16 -6.54 -2.47
CA LEU A 29 17.37 -6.08 -3.84
C LEU A 29 16.05 -5.72 -4.55
N TRP A 30 15.02 -6.56 -4.40
CA TRP A 30 13.74 -6.39 -5.09
C TRP A 30 12.99 -5.16 -4.63
N GLU A 31 13.04 -4.84 -3.34
CA GLU A 31 12.43 -3.65 -2.77
C GLU A 31 13.23 -2.38 -3.03
N ALA A 32 14.57 -2.48 -3.06
CA ALA A 32 15.46 -1.36 -3.35
C ALA A 32 15.30 -0.90 -4.81
N ILE A 33 15.24 -1.83 -5.77
CA ILE A 33 14.94 -1.52 -7.17
C ILE A 33 13.48 -1.07 -7.30
N GLY A 34 12.56 -1.77 -6.60
CA GLY A 34 11.14 -1.53 -6.66
C GLY A 34 10.50 -1.97 -7.98
N ASN A 35 9.19 -1.74 -8.13
CA ASN A 35 8.48 -1.97 -9.39
C ASN A 35 7.37 -0.91 -9.56
N PRO A 36 7.68 0.21 -10.24
CA PRO A 36 6.74 1.33 -10.41
C PRO A 36 5.40 0.92 -11.03
N ARG A 37 5.41 -0.03 -11.97
CA ARG A 37 4.19 -0.53 -12.62
C ARG A 37 3.31 -1.31 -11.63
N ARG A 38 3.93 -2.18 -10.83
CA ARG A 38 3.22 -2.93 -9.77
C ARG A 38 2.66 -2.00 -8.70
N ASP A 39 3.41 -0.97 -8.33
CA ASP A 39 2.97 0.02 -7.34
C ASP A 39 1.81 0.87 -7.88
N ALA A 40 1.87 1.32 -9.12
CA ALA A 40 0.76 1.99 -9.80
C ALA A 40 -0.50 1.10 -9.89
N ALA A 41 -0.33 -0.18 -10.26
CA ALA A 41 -1.44 -1.12 -10.31
C ALA A 41 -2.08 -1.38 -8.93
N ARG A 42 -1.27 -1.39 -7.86
CA ARG A 42 -1.80 -1.46 -6.48
C ARG A 42 -2.55 -0.19 -6.10
N ALA A 43 -2.02 0.98 -6.42
CA ALA A 43 -2.67 2.26 -6.14
C ALA A 43 -4.03 2.36 -6.88
N HIS A 44 -4.09 1.97 -8.15
CA HIS A 44 -5.33 1.93 -8.93
C HIS A 44 -6.37 1.02 -8.28
N ARG A 45 -5.99 -0.23 -7.94
CA ARG A 45 -6.92 -1.17 -7.28
C ARG A 45 -7.43 -0.64 -5.94
N ALA A 46 -6.58 0.01 -5.15
CA ALA A 46 -6.98 0.63 -3.89
C ALA A 46 -7.96 1.79 -4.11
N GLN A 47 -7.76 2.61 -5.14
CA GLN A 47 -8.69 3.68 -5.52
C GLN A 47 -10.05 3.11 -5.95
N ASP A 48 -10.06 2.08 -6.78
CA ASP A 48 -11.30 1.43 -7.21
C ASP A 48 -12.06 0.83 -6.04
N ALA A 49 -11.36 0.18 -5.11
CA ALA A 49 -11.97 -0.37 -3.91
C ALA A 49 -12.63 0.73 -3.06
N ARG A 50 -11.95 1.87 -2.87
CA ARG A 50 -12.53 3.02 -2.15
C ARG A 50 -13.76 3.57 -2.87
N ARG A 51 -13.74 3.67 -4.20
CA ARG A 51 -14.90 4.11 -5.00
C ARG A 51 -16.09 3.17 -4.85
N ARG A 52 -15.86 1.85 -4.86
CA ARG A 52 -16.92 0.85 -4.62
C ARG A 52 -17.50 0.99 -3.21
N GLN A 53 -16.66 1.05 -2.19
CA GLN A 53 -17.11 1.23 -0.81
C GLN A 53 -17.92 2.52 -0.61
N ALA A 54 -17.53 3.62 -1.26
CA ALA A 54 -18.27 4.87 -1.20
C ALA A 54 -19.66 4.77 -1.85
N ARG A 55 -19.78 4.06 -2.98
CA ARG A 55 -21.07 3.79 -3.63
C ARG A 55 -21.96 2.92 -2.76
N GLU A 56 -21.43 1.82 -2.24
CA GLU A 56 -22.16 0.93 -1.33
C GLU A 56 -22.63 1.67 -0.07
N ALA A 57 -21.79 2.56 0.49
CA ALA A 57 -22.17 3.39 1.63
C ALA A 57 -23.31 4.37 1.29
N ALA A 58 -23.25 5.03 0.13
CA ALA A 58 -24.30 5.93 -0.32
C ALA A 58 -25.62 5.18 -0.60
N GLU A 59 -25.56 3.99 -1.20
CA GLU A 59 -26.73 3.14 -1.44
C GLU A 59 -27.38 2.68 -0.13
N ARG A 60 -26.57 2.31 0.87
CA ARG A 60 -27.06 1.97 2.21
C ARG A 60 -27.74 3.15 2.89
N GLU A 61 -27.16 4.35 2.79
CA GLU A 61 -27.76 5.55 3.37
C GLU A 61 -29.08 5.91 2.66
N ALA A 62 -29.14 5.78 1.34
CA ALA A 62 -30.37 6.03 0.57
C ALA A 62 -31.50 5.02 0.90
N GLN A 63 -31.14 3.79 1.25
CA GLN A 63 -32.09 2.76 1.70
C GLN A 63 -32.37 2.81 3.20
N ARG A 64 -31.73 3.72 3.95
CA ARG A 64 -31.88 3.79 5.40
C ARG A 64 -33.32 4.21 5.72
N PRO A 65 -34.12 3.36 6.37
CA PRO A 65 -35.47 3.74 6.76
C PRO A 65 -35.41 4.90 7.76
N GLY A 66 -36.42 5.77 7.73
CA GLY A 66 -36.62 6.79 8.75
C GLY A 66 -36.92 6.15 10.11
N CYS A 67 -36.61 6.86 11.20
CA CYS A 67 -36.99 6.46 12.56
C CYS A 67 -38.51 6.38 12.67
N GLU A 68 -39.07 5.23 13.07
CA GLU A 68 -40.52 5.06 13.21
C GLU A 68 -41.11 5.91 14.36
N ASP A 69 -40.33 6.20 15.40
CA ASP A 69 -40.75 7.01 16.56
C ASP A 69 -40.51 8.52 16.40
N CYS A 70 -39.64 8.92 15.48
CA CYS A 70 -39.10 10.28 15.43
C CYS A 70 -38.97 10.86 14.01
N GLY A 71 -39.53 10.18 13.01
CA GLY A 71 -39.53 10.56 11.61
C GLY A 71 -40.82 11.25 11.16
N THR A 72 -41.07 12.46 11.65
CA THR A 72 -41.72 13.52 10.85
C THR A 72 -41.02 14.84 11.17
#